data_AF-A0A235IE26-F1
#
_entry.id   AF-A0A235IE26-F1
#
_cell.length_a   1.000
_cell.length_b   1.000
_cell.length_c   1.000
_cell.angle_alpha   90.00
_cell.angle_beta   90.00
_cell.angle_gamma   90.00
#
_symmetry.space_group_name_H-M   'P 1'
#
loop_
_entity.id
_entity.type
_entity.pdbx_description
1 polymer ?
#
loop_
_entity_poly.entity_id
_entity_poly.type
_entity_poly.pdbx_seq_one_letter_code
_entity_poly.pdbx_strand_id
1 'polypeptide(L)'
;MSIGTFGNIYSDELITATELNRQPGRVLDKALERPVTITRNDQSFALLRREKVTFLIKAATQSQAVFEALTVAFSLLLGKEIGFEHSYGWLSVFKEDDLQDFIKELSEAFRLIDSSTTAWEIIDAIIHEWHESALAIASPELADAFSVETDEVLLKPPST
;
A
#
# COMPACT_ATOMS: atom_id res chain seq x y z
N MET A 1 -2.27 20.21 -20.06
CA MET A 1 -1.58 19.03 -19.51
C MET A 1 -0.19 19.00 -20.11
N SER A 2 0.76 19.70 -19.48
CA SER A 2 2.16 19.61 -19.89
C SER A 2 2.65 18.25 -19.42
N ILE A 3 3.07 17.40 -20.34
CA ILE A 3 3.94 16.27 -20.00
C ILE A 3 5.16 16.95 -19.39
N GLY A 4 5.26 16.89 -18.06
CA GLY A 4 6.40 17.41 -17.33
C GLY A 4 7.64 16.82 -17.96
N THR A 5 8.51 17.71 -18.41
CA THR A 5 9.89 17.41 -18.78
C THR A 5 10.40 16.35 -17.82
N PHE A 6 10.85 15.20 -18.32
CA PHE A 6 11.67 14.26 -17.54
C PHE A 6 13.02 14.94 -17.25
N GLY A 7 12.98 16.03 -16.47
CA GLY A 7 14.14 16.58 -15.83
C GLY A 7 14.65 15.50 -14.91
N ASN A 8 15.87 15.04 -15.20
CA ASN A 8 16.69 14.11 -14.43
C ASN A 8 16.01 13.68 -13.11
N ILE A 9 15.31 12.53 -13.12
CA ILE A 9 14.54 11.98 -11.98
C ILE A 9 15.40 11.91 -10.70
N TYR A 10 16.69 11.94 -10.94
CA TYR A 10 17.82 12.04 -10.07
C TYR A 10 18.35 13.48 -10.10
N SER A 11 18.06 14.29 -9.07
CA SER A 11 18.81 15.51 -8.76
C SER A 11 20.20 15.14 -8.22
N ASP A 12 20.86 14.23 -8.92
CA ASP A 12 21.99 13.48 -8.40
C ASP A 12 23.26 14.22 -8.68
N GLU A 13 24.16 14.14 -7.71
CA GLU A 13 25.50 14.60 -7.91
C GLU A 13 26.24 13.64 -8.84
N LEU A 14 26.70 14.14 -9.99
CA LEU A 14 27.46 13.38 -10.98
C LEU A 14 28.93 13.29 -10.56
N ILE A 15 29.40 12.07 -10.36
CA ILE A 15 30.77 11.77 -9.94
C ILE A 15 31.36 10.73 -10.88
N THR A 16 32.67 10.78 -11.14
CA THR A 16 33.35 9.77 -11.97
C THR A 16 33.81 8.58 -11.12
N ALA A 17 33.92 7.39 -11.72
CA ALA A 17 34.51 6.24 -11.02
C ALA A 17 35.95 6.49 -10.54
N THR A 18 36.69 7.36 -11.22
CA THR A 18 38.02 7.79 -10.78
C THR A 18 37.97 8.60 -9.48
N GLU A 19 36.98 9.48 -9.33
CA GLU A 19 36.78 10.28 -8.12
C GLU A 19 36.29 9.42 -6.95
N LEU A 20 35.41 8.45 -7.20
CA LEU A 20 35.04 7.43 -6.21
C LEU A 20 36.26 6.68 -5.68
N ASN A 21 37.16 6.24 -6.56
CA ASN A 21 38.37 5.51 -6.15
C ASN A 21 39.35 6.39 -5.36
N ARG A 22 39.43 7.69 -5.67
CA ARG A 22 40.36 8.62 -5.02
C ARG A 22 39.86 9.10 -3.66
N GLN A 23 38.54 9.29 -3.51
CA GLN A 23 37.94 9.90 -2.32
C GLN A 23 36.64 9.18 -1.92
N PRO A 24 36.71 7.88 -1.59
CA PRO A 24 35.51 7.09 -1.31
C PRO A 24 34.71 7.64 -0.12
N GLY A 25 35.39 8.12 0.93
CA GLY A 25 34.73 8.72 2.10
C GLY A 25 33.86 9.92 1.72
N ARG A 26 34.39 10.88 0.96
CA ARG A 26 33.62 12.06 0.52
C ARG A 26 32.42 11.68 -0.35
N VAL A 27 32.54 10.63 -1.18
CA VAL A 27 31.42 10.15 -1.98
C VAL A 27 30.34 9.50 -1.12
N LEU A 28 30.72 8.74 -0.10
CA LEU A 28 29.78 8.18 0.87
C LEU A 28 29.08 9.28 1.69
N ASP A 29 29.82 10.31 2.12
CA ASP A 29 29.25 11.45 2.84
C ASP A 29 28.19 12.17 1.99
N LYS A 30 28.45 12.37 0.69
CA LYS A 30 27.46 12.91 -0.24
C LYS A 30 26.25 11.98 -0.40
N ALA A 31 26.50 10.68 -0.53
CA ALA A 31 25.44 9.68 -0.67
C ALA A 31 24.56 9.54 0.58
N LEU A 32 25.04 9.98 1.76
CA LEU A 32 24.24 10.06 2.98
C LEU A 32 23.17 11.16 2.89
N GLU A 33 23.47 12.28 2.23
CA GLU A 33 22.58 13.43 2.11
C GLU A 33 21.65 13.32 0.89
N ARG A 34 22.16 12.84 -0.25
CA ARG A 34 21.41 12.76 -1.51
C ARG A 34 21.94 11.64 -2.43
N PRO A 35 21.12 11.12 -3.36
CA PRO A 35 21.59 10.15 -4.34
C PRO A 35 22.77 10.68 -5.17
N VAL A 36 23.72 9.80 -5.49
CA VAL A 36 24.90 10.11 -6.30
C VAL A 36 24.89 9.23 -7.55
N THR A 37 25.10 9.84 -8.70
CA THR A 37 25.29 9.10 -9.97
C THR A 37 26.77 8.98 -10.27
N ILE A 38 27.26 7.75 -10.35
CA ILE A 38 28.64 7.40 -10.69
C ILE A 38 28.71 7.03 -12.17
N THR A 39 29.57 7.71 -12.93
CA THR A 39 29.78 7.44 -14.35
C THR A 39 31.09 6.67 -14.59
N ARG A 40 31.04 5.66 -15.46
CA ARG A 40 32.21 4.89 -15.91
C ARG A 40 31.96 4.32 -17.30
N ASN A 41 32.83 4.63 -18.27
CA ASN A 41 32.77 4.06 -19.63
C ASN A 41 31.35 4.13 -20.23
N ASP A 42 30.76 5.32 -20.24
CA ASP A 42 29.39 5.59 -20.73
C ASP A 42 28.25 4.87 -19.97
N GLN A 43 28.55 4.16 -18.89
CA GLN A 43 27.57 3.58 -17.98
C GLN A 43 27.37 4.49 -16.77
N SER A 44 26.15 4.48 -16.24
CA SER A 44 25.76 5.21 -15.04
C SER A 44 25.29 4.25 -13.96
N PHE A 45 25.78 4.44 -12.75
CA PHE A 45 25.41 3.69 -11.55
C PHE A 45 24.88 4.67 -10.51
N ALA A 46 23.91 4.26 -9.70
CA ALA A 46 23.41 5.10 -8.62
C ALA A 46 23.89 4.56 -7.27
N LEU A 47 24.35 5.45 -6.40
CA LEU A 47 24.67 5.17 -5.01
C LEU A 47 23.67 5.90 -4.12
N LEU A 48 22.91 5.13 -3.36
CA LEU A 48 21.91 5.61 -2.42
C LEU A 48 22.09 4.91 -1.08
N ARG A 49 21.62 5.55 -0.01
CA ARG A 49 21.41 4.88 1.27
C ARG A 49 20.48 3.69 1.10
N ARG A 50 20.83 2.57 1.74
CA ARG A 50 20.02 1.35 1.73
C ARG A 50 18.59 1.60 2.17
N GLU A 51 18.40 2.40 3.23
CA GLU A 51 17.07 2.71 3.76
C GLU A 51 16.19 3.42 2.72
N LYS A 52 16.78 4.31 1.91
CA LYS A 52 16.06 5.03 0.85
C LYS A 52 15.64 4.09 -0.28
N VAL A 53 16.49 3.13 -0.65
CA VAL A 53 16.14 2.11 -1.66
C VAL A 53 15.01 1.21 -1.15
N THR A 54 15.10 0.74 0.10
CA THR A 54 14.02 -0.04 0.72
C THR A 54 12.70 0.73 0.71
N PHE A 55 12.74 2.01 1.06
CA PHE A 55 11.57 2.88 1.00
C PHE A 55 11.00 2.99 -0.42
N LEU A 56 11.85 3.24 -1.44
CA LEU A 56 11.40 3.35 -2.83
C LEU A 56 10.75 2.06 -3.34
N ILE A 57 11.33 0.91 -3.02
CA ILE A 57 10.79 -0.40 -3.39
C ILE A 57 9.43 -0.60 -2.72
N LYS A 58 9.35 -0.40 -1.39
CA LYS A 58 8.08 -0.50 -0.64
C LYS A 58 7.03 0.43 -1.22
N ALA A 59 7.38 1.68 -1.47
CA ALA A 59 6.49 2.66 -2.03
C ALA A 59 5.96 2.25 -3.41
N ALA A 60 6.82 1.73 -4.29
CA ALA A 60 6.39 1.23 -5.59
C ALA A 60 5.44 0.02 -5.46
N THR A 61 5.80 -0.98 -4.66
CA THR A 61 5.00 -2.21 -4.52
C THR A 61 3.67 -1.95 -3.82
N GLN A 62 3.65 -1.15 -2.75
CA GLN A 62 2.44 -0.89 -1.99
C GLN A 62 1.54 0.13 -2.68
N SER A 63 2.10 1.10 -3.42
CA SER A 63 1.26 1.96 -4.28
C SER A 63 0.49 1.14 -5.29
N GLN A 64 1.12 0.11 -5.90
CA GLN A 64 0.42 -0.78 -6.83
C GLN A 64 -0.76 -1.48 -6.16
N ALA A 65 -0.55 -2.06 -4.98
CA ALA A 65 -1.61 -2.72 -4.21
C ALA A 65 -2.79 -1.77 -3.90
N VAL A 66 -2.49 -0.55 -3.46
CA VAL A 66 -3.50 0.48 -3.18
C VAL A 66 -4.27 0.86 -4.45
N PHE A 67 -3.57 1.10 -5.56
CA PHE A 67 -4.22 1.45 -6.83
C PHE A 67 -5.12 0.33 -7.35
N GLU A 68 -4.67 -0.92 -7.27
CA GLU A 68 -5.47 -2.08 -7.70
C GLU A 68 -6.72 -2.23 -6.84
N ALA A 69 -6.59 -2.15 -5.51
CA ALA A 69 -7.70 -2.24 -4.58
C ALA A 69 -8.74 -1.12 -4.81
N LEU A 70 -8.29 0.14 -4.93
CA LEU A 70 -9.18 1.28 -5.22
C LEU A 70 -9.84 1.14 -6.58
N THR A 71 -9.11 0.69 -7.60
CA THR A 71 -9.67 0.50 -8.95
C THR A 71 -10.80 -0.51 -8.96
N VAL A 72 -10.64 -1.60 -8.21
CA VAL A 72 -11.65 -2.66 -8.07
C VAL A 72 -12.84 -2.14 -7.28
N ALA A 73 -12.62 -1.48 -6.14
CA ALA A 73 -13.70 -0.89 -5.34
C ALA A 73 -14.53 0.13 -6.14
N PHE A 74 -13.89 1.04 -6.87
CA PHE A 74 -14.59 1.98 -7.75
C PHE A 74 -15.33 1.28 -8.90
N SER A 75 -14.75 0.20 -9.45
CA SER A 75 -15.41 -0.57 -10.51
C SER A 75 -16.69 -1.25 -10.01
N LEU A 76 -16.66 -1.80 -8.80
CA LEU A 76 -17.83 -2.38 -8.14
C LEU A 76 -18.90 -1.32 -7.86
N LEU A 77 -18.52 -0.14 -7.37
CA LEU A 77 -19.44 1.01 -7.19
C LEU A 77 -20.11 1.45 -8.49
N LEU A 78 -19.43 1.30 -9.63
CA LEU A 78 -19.98 1.58 -10.96
C LEU A 78 -20.83 0.42 -11.52
N GLY A 79 -21.09 -0.62 -10.74
CA GLY A 79 -21.89 -1.77 -11.12
C GLY A 79 -21.18 -2.77 -12.04
N LYS A 80 -19.84 -2.74 -12.11
CA LYS A 80 -19.10 -3.79 -12.83
C LYS A 80 -19.02 -5.04 -11.98
N GLU A 81 -19.24 -6.20 -12.59
CA GLU A 81 -19.03 -7.48 -11.96
C GLU A 81 -17.53 -7.84 -11.98
N ILE A 82 -16.99 -8.15 -10.81
CA ILE A 82 -15.62 -8.64 -10.63
C ILE A 82 -15.71 -9.94 -9.84
N GLY A 83 -15.19 -11.02 -10.43
CA GLY A 83 -15.19 -12.33 -9.79
C GLY A 83 -14.14 -12.48 -8.69
N PHE A 84 -14.36 -13.43 -7.80
CA PHE A 84 -13.47 -13.74 -6.66
C PHE A 84 -12.08 -14.25 -7.07
N GLU A 85 -11.91 -14.69 -8.32
CA GLU A 85 -10.61 -15.07 -8.88
C GLU A 85 -9.65 -13.89 -9.04
N HIS A 86 -10.17 -12.66 -9.07
CA HIS A 86 -9.35 -11.46 -9.05
C HIS A 86 -8.70 -11.28 -7.66
N SER A 87 -7.46 -10.79 -7.59
CA SER A 87 -6.73 -10.61 -6.32
C SER A 87 -7.46 -9.73 -5.29
N TYR A 88 -8.32 -8.84 -5.76
CA TYR A 88 -9.20 -7.99 -4.95
C TYR A 88 -10.70 -8.30 -5.15
N GLY A 89 -11.03 -9.42 -5.79
CA GLY A 89 -12.40 -9.84 -6.06
C GLY A 89 -13.25 -10.06 -4.80
N TRP A 90 -12.59 -10.30 -3.66
CA TRP A 90 -13.21 -10.36 -2.35
C TRP A 90 -13.98 -9.08 -1.98
N LEU A 91 -13.66 -7.93 -2.58
CA LEU A 91 -14.42 -6.70 -2.37
C LEU A 91 -15.88 -6.78 -2.86
N SER A 92 -16.20 -7.74 -3.74
CA SER A 92 -17.54 -7.89 -4.33
C SER A 92 -18.65 -8.25 -3.33
N VAL A 93 -18.31 -8.66 -2.11
CA VAL A 93 -19.29 -9.00 -1.06
C VAL A 93 -19.86 -7.78 -0.34
N PHE A 94 -19.16 -6.66 -0.42
CA PHE A 94 -19.51 -5.45 0.30
C PHE A 94 -20.65 -4.70 -0.40
N LYS A 95 -21.46 -4.01 0.40
CA LYS A 95 -22.48 -3.11 -0.10
C LYS A 95 -21.84 -1.77 -0.51
N GLU A 96 -22.64 -0.92 -1.16
CA GLU A 96 -22.18 0.37 -1.68
C GLU A 96 -21.62 1.28 -0.57
N ASP A 97 -22.25 1.33 0.60
CA ASP A 97 -21.81 2.09 1.77
C ASP A 97 -20.47 1.58 2.31
N ASP A 98 -20.35 0.26 2.50
CA ASP A 98 -19.11 -0.38 2.96
C ASP A 98 -17.94 -0.13 1.98
N LEU A 99 -18.20 -0.20 0.67
CA LEU A 99 -17.20 0.10 -0.36
C LEU A 99 -16.75 1.57 -0.34
N GLN A 100 -17.67 2.50 -0.07
CA GLN A 100 -17.34 3.91 0.06
C GLN A 100 -16.46 4.16 1.30
N ASP A 101 -16.75 3.49 2.41
CA ASP A 101 -15.94 3.56 3.63
C ASP A 101 -14.53 2.99 3.40
N PHE A 102 -14.42 1.81 2.76
CA PHE A 102 -13.14 1.24 2.37
C PHE A 102 -12.30 2.19 1.50
N ILE A 103 -12.91 2.76 0.46
CA ILE A 103 -12.23 3.71 -0.45
C ILE A 103 -11.74 4.93 0.33
N LYS A 104 -12.58 5.47 1.21
CA LYS A 104 -12.24 6.64 2.02
C LYS A 104 -11.07 6.34 2.94
N GLU A 105 -11.16 5.28 3.73
CA GLU A 105 -10.13 4.90 4.70
C GLU A 105 -8.78 4.65 4.01
N LEU A 106 -8.78 3.85 2.94
CA LEU A 106 -7.56 3.54 2.19
C LEU A 106 -6.97 4.78 1.52
N SER A 107 -7.80 5.67 0.97
CA SER A 107 -7.34 6.92 0.35
C SER A 107 -6.78 7.91 1.37
N GLU A 108 -7.38 8.01 2.55
CA GLU A 108 -6.91 8.86 3.64
C GLU A 108 -5.57 8.35 4.17
N ALA A 109 -5.45 7.04 4.41
CA ALA A 109 -4.19 6.42 4.81
C ALA A 109 -3.07 6.64 3.77
N PHE A 110 -3.38 6.47 2.48
CA PHE A 110 -2.43 6.70 1.40
C PHE A 110 -1.96 8.17 1.33
N ARG A 111 -2.86 9.15 1.57
CA ARG A 111 -2.48 10.58 1.60
C ARG A 111 -1.55 10.95 2.74
N LEU A 112 -1.57 10.18 3.83
CA LEU A 112 -0.73 10.40 5.00
C LEU A 112 0.63 9.71 4.90
N ILE A 113 0.94 9.02 3.79
CA ILE A 113 2.25 8.43 3.57
C ILE A 113 3.32 9.52 3.57
N ASP A 114 4.25 9.38 4.50
CA ASP A 114 5.48 10.15 4.56
C ASP A 114 6.69 9.26 4.18
N SER A 115 7.91 9.74 4.40
CA SER A 115 9.11 8.95 4.15
C SER A 115 9.35 7.80 5.16
N SER A 116 8.45 7.62 6.14
CA SER A 116 8.57 6.56 7.15
C SER A 116 7.99 5.24 6.63
N THR A 117 8.37 4.13 7.28
CA THR A 117 7.80 2.81 6.99
C THR A 117 6.47 2.57 7.69
N THR A 118 6.08 3.41 8.65
CA THR A 118 4.91 3.18 9.50
C THR A 118 3.60 3.41 8.75
N ALA A 119 3.52 4.43 7.89
CA ALA A 119 2.32 4.69 7.09
C ALA A 119 1.98 3.50 6.16
N TRP A 120 3.02 2.82 5.66
CA TRP A 120 2.87 1.64 4.83
C TRP A 120 2.34 0.42 5.59
N GLU A 121 2.75 0.23 6.84
CA GLU A 121 2.24 -0.84 7.72
C GLU A 121 0.75 -0.63 8.05
N ILE A 122 0.32 0.63 8.18
CA ILE A 122 -1.10 0.98 8.38
C ILE A 122 -1.93 0.59 7.15
N ILE A 123 -1.45 0.85 5.95
CA ILE A 123 -2.15 0.48 4.71
C ILE A 123 -2.30 -1.04 4.60
N ASP A 124 -1.24 -1.79 4.88
CA ASP A 124 -1.29 -3.26 4.89
C ASP A 124 -2.31 -3.77 5.91
N ALA A 125 -2.36 -3.16 7.10
CA ALA A 125 -3.33 -3.50 8.14
C ALA A 125 -4.78 -3.22 7.70
N ILE A 126 -5.05 -2.06 7.09
CA ILE A 126 -6.38 -1.72 6.56
C ILE A 126 -6.81 -2.75 5.52
N ILE A 127 -5.98 -3.01 4.50
CA ILE A 127 -6.32 -3.99 3.45
C ILE A 127 -6.58 -5.38 4.06
N HIS A 128 -5.78 -5.77 5.06
CA HIS A 128 -5.95 -7.05 5.72
C HIS A 128 -7.26 -7.13 6.53
N GLU A 129 -7.58 -6.12 7.33
CA GLU A 129 -8.81 -6.07 8.13
C GLU A 129 -10.07 -6.16 7.27
N TRP A 130 -10.10 -5.40 6.17
CA TRP A 130 -11.19 -5.44 5.21
C TRP A 130 -11.29 -6.79 4.49
N HIS A 131 -10.15 -7.41 4.18
CA HIS A 131 -10.15 -8.74 3.58
C HIS A 131 -10.70 -9.81 4.54
N GLU A 132 -10.30 -9.80 5.81
CA GLU A 132 -10.85 -10.71 6.82
C GLU A 132 -12.36 -10.48 7.03
N SER A 133 -12.81 -9.22 6.99
CA SER A 133 -14.24 -8.87 7.04
C SER A 133 -15.01 -9.45 5.84
N ALA A 134 -14.42 -9.40 4.64
CA ALA A 134 -15.00 -9.99 3.45
C ALA A 134 -15.13 -11.52 3.55
N LEU A 135 -14.11 -12.18 4.09
CA LEU A 135 -14.14 -13.63 4.34
C LEU A 135 -15.23 -13.99 5.36
N ALA A 136 -15.40 -13.17 6.40
CA ALA A 136 -16.46 -13.37 7.39
C ALA A 136 -17.86 -13.22 6.78
N ILE A 137 -18.07 -12.23 5.91
CA ILE A 137 -19.33 -12.02 5.17
C ILE A 137 -19.61 -13.18 4.21
N ALA A 138 -18.56 -13.68 3.54
CA ALA A 138 -18.68 -14.77 2.57
C ALA A 138 -18.85 -16.15 3.20
N SER A 139 -18.59 -16.31 4.50
CA SER A 139 -18.68 -17.61 5.20
C SER A 139 -20.16 -18.02 5.41
N PRO A 140 -20.58 -19.17 4.88
CA PRO A 140 -21.92 -19.71 5.12
C PRO A 140 -22.16 -20.07 6.59
N GLU A 141 -21.12 -20.52 7.32
CA GLU A 141 -21.26 -20.91 8.73
C GLU A 141 -21.56 -19.71 9.64
N LEU A 142 -21.02 -18.53 9.31
CA LEU A 142 -21.33 -17.29 10.01
C LEU A 142 -22.71 -16.74 9.63
N ALA A 143 -23.09 -16.83 8.35
CA ALA A 143 -24.45 -16.47 7.91
C ALA A 143 -25.52 -17.29 8.65
N ASP A 144 -25.29 -18.59 8.84
CA ASP A 144 -26.17 -19.45 9.61
C ASP A 144 -26.21 -19.02 11.09
N ALA A 145 -25.06 -18.77 11.73
CA ALA A 145 -24.98 -18.35 13.13
C ALA A 145 -25.69 -17.01 13.45
N PHE A 146 -25.71 -16.06 12.52
CA PHE A 146 -26.41 -14.78 12.67
C PHE A 146 -27.89 -14.83 12.26
N SER A 147 -28.30 -15.87 11.52
CA SER A 147 -29.71 -16.09 11.12
C SER A 147 -30.52 -16.87 12.14
N VAL A 148 -29.87 -17.53 13.11
CA VAL A 148 -30.56 -18.13 14.26
C VAL A 148 -31.10 -17.01 15.13
N GLU A 149 -32.42 -16.83 15.08
CA GLU A 149 -33.19 -16.02 16.02
C GLU A 149 -32.73 -16.42 17.42
N THR A 150 -32.00 -15.53 18.11
CA THR A 150 -31.60 -15.76 19.49
C THR A 150 -32.90 -15.83 20.28
N ASP A 151 -33.35 -17.06 20.56
CA ASP A 151 -34.36 -17.33 21.57
C ASP A 151 -33.80 -16.71 22.85
N GLU A 152 -34.28 -15.50 23.19
CA GLU A 152 -33.84 -14.77 24.36
C GLU A 152 -34.12 -15.66 25.56
N VAL A 153 -33.09 -16.38 26.03
CA VAL A 153 -33.22 -17.18 27.24
C VAL A 153 -33.40 -16.19 28.38
N LEU A 154 -34.66 -15.99 28.77
CA LEU A 154 -35.05 -15.22 29.94
C LEU A 154 -34.19 -15.69 31.12
N LEU A 155 -33.29 -14.81 31.57
CA LEU A 155 -32.48 -15.05 32.75
C LEU A 155 -33.43 -15.35 33.91
N LYS A 156 -33.42 -16.59 34.40
CA LYS A 156 -34.17 -16.94 35.59
C LYS A 156 -33.64 -16.09 36.75
N PRO A 157 -34.52 -15.37 37.48
CA PRO A 157 -34.07 -14.60 38.64
C PRO A 157 -33.43 -15.55 39.67
N PRO A 158 -32.43 -15.07 40.41
CA PRO A 158 -31.71 -15.90 41.37
C PRO A 158 -32.68 -16.44 42.43
N SER A 159 -32.58 -17.74 42.70
CA SER A 159 -33.34 -18.39 43.77
C SER A 159 -32.85 -17.89 45.13
N THR A 160 -33.77 -17.37 45.94
CA THR A 160 -33.56 -16.98 47.34
C THR A 160 -33.22 -18.17 48.23
#